data_AF-I7G3C0-F1
#
_entry.id   AF-I7G3C0-F1
#
_cell.length_a   1.000
_cell.length_b   1.000
_cell.length_c   1.000
_cell.angle_alpha   90.00
_cell.angle_beta   90.00
_cell.angle_gamma   90.00
#
_symmetry.space_group_name_H-M   'P 1'
#
loop_
_entity.id
_entity.type
_entity.pdbx_description
1 polymer ?
#
loop_
_entity_poly.entity_id
_entity_poly.type
_entity_poly.pdbx_seq_one_letter_code
_entity_poly.pdbx_strand_id
1 'polypeptide(L)'
;MPGRIITVSHTSVDRHLGPMLANLGDALKAADNTIAYGGRPTRAVYCRSADYKLQICWSAREGGIDFMLAPLDATNTFGLTGSSDGWRHLLALSRSDDDLQPPPVDADEETWWTWRKALLLTHIDEARGALLPKNRR
;
A
#
# COMPACT_ATOMS: atom_id res chain seq x y z
N MET A 1 14.60 14.16 19.01
CA MET A 1 15.25 13.40 17.93
C MET A 1 14.19 13.15 16.87
N PRO A 2 14.30 13.69 15.65
CA PRO A 2 13.29 13.43 14.62
C PRO A 2 13.44 11.97 14.19
N GLY A 3 12.39 11.16 14.43
CA GLY A 3 12.32 9.77 13.98
C GLY A 3 12.57 9.69 12.49
N ARG A 4 13.40 8.71 12.08
CA ARG A 4 13.84 8.56 10.70
C ARG A 4 12.62 8.28 9.82
N ILE A 5 12.24 9.24 8.99
CA ILE A 5 11.08 9.12 8.10
C ILE A 5 11.38 8.02 7.07
N ILE A 6 10.69 6.89 7.18
CA ILE A 6 10.75 5.83 6.16
C ILE A 6 10.23 6.42 4.87
N THR A 7 11.09 6.42 3.87
CA THR A 7 10.84 7.12 2.63
C THR A 7 10.33 6.12 1.60
N VAL A 8 9.05 6.22 1.22
CA VAL A 8 8.55 5.47 0.06
C VAL A 8 9.14 6.06 -1.21
N SER A 9 9.97 5.27 -1.88
CA SER A 9 10.48 5.55 -3.21
C SER A 9 10.42 4.28 -4.04
N HIS A 10 10.50 4.41 -5.36
CA HIS A 10 10.60 3.26 -6.25
C HIS A 10 11.71 2.30 -5.81
N THR A 11 12.90 2.81 -5.48
CA THR A 11 14.04 2.00 -5.04
C THR A 11 13.85 1.33 -3.69
N SER A 12 13.20 1.99 -2.73
CA SER A 12 12.93 1.39 -1.41
C SER A 12 11.86 0.31 -1.52
N VAL A 13 10.77 0.57 -2.24
CA VAL A 13 9.71 -0.42 -2.50
C VAL A 13 10.27 -1.60 -3.28
N ASP A 14 11.03 -1.37 -4.35
CA ASP A 14 11.64 -2.46 -5.13
C ASP A 14 12.61 -3.30 -4.29
N ARG A 15 13.48 -2.65 -3.49
CA ARG A 15 14.42 -3.36 -2.60
C ARG A 15 13.70 -4.21 -1.55
N HIS A 16 12.71 -3.64 -0.87
CA HIS A 16 12.10 -4.30 0.28
C HIS A 16 10.94 -5.19 -0.15
N LEU A 17 10.02 -4.68 -0.97
CA LEU A 17 8.79 -5.37 -1.37
C LEU A 17 8.90 -6.05 -2.73
N GLY A 18 9.85 -5.69 -3.59
CA GLY A 18 9.94 -6.20 -4.97
C GLY A 18 9.86 -7.72 -5.10
N PRO A 19 10.69 -8.50 -4.38
CA PRO A 19 10.62 -9.96 -4.44
C PRO A 19 9.27 -10.53 -3.98
N MET A 20 8.66 -9.91 -2.97
CA MET A 20 7.36 -10.33 -2.43
C MET A 20 6.23 -10.01 -3.42
N LEU A 21 6.24 -8.81 -4.00
CA LEU A 21 5.28 -8.38 -5.02
C LEU A 21 5.38 -9.27 -6.26
N ALA A 22 6.59 -9.59 -6.71
CA ALA A 22 6.79 -10.52 -7.81
C ALA A 22 6.17 -11.91 -7.53
N ASN A 23 6.30 -12.42 -6.30
CA ASN A 23 5.67 -13.68 -5.89
C ASN A 23 4.13 -13.60 -5.85
N LEU A 24 3.57 -12.43 -5.58
CA LEU A 24 2.13 -12.15 -5.66
C LEU A 24 1.64 -11.91 -7.10
N GLY A 25 2.55 -11.91 -8.08
CA GLY A 25 2.24 -11.57 -9.48
C GLY A 25 2.11 -10.08 -9.74
N ASP A 26 2.40 -9.24 -8.74
CA ASP A 26 2.41 -7.78 -8.86
C ASP A 26 3.67 -7.30 -9.58
N ALA A 27 3.46 -6.58 -10.68
CA ALA A 27 4.52 -5.86 -11.37
C ALA A 27 4.47 -4.38 -11.01
N LEU A 28 5.62 -3.82 -10.63
CA LEU A 28 5.81 -2.39 -10.45
C LEU A 28 5.56 -1.65 -11.77
N LYS A 29 4.66 -0.65 -11.77
CA LYS A 29 4.26 0.09 -12.99
C LYS A 29 4.70 1.54 -12.99
N ALA A 30 4.54 2.23 -11.87
CA ALA A 30 4.85 3.64 -11.79
C ALA A 30 5.16 4.06 -10.35
N ALA A 31 5.92 5.14 -10.21
CA ALA A 31 6.05 5.87 -8.96
C ALA A 31 5.78 7.35 -9.23
N ASP A 32 5.07 7.99 -8.32
CA ASP A 32 4.78 9.42 -8.37
C ASP A 32 5.23 10.05 -7.04
N ASN A 33 6.18 10.96 -7.14
CA ASN A 33 6.76 11.72 -6.03
C ASN A 33 6.41 13.21 -6.09
N THR A 34 5.51 13.60 -6.98
CA THR A 34 5.09 14.99 -7.22
C THR A 34 3.77 15.34 -6.53
N ILE A 35 3.11 14.34 -5.91
CA ILE A 35 1.81 14.48 -5.29
C ILE A 35 1.91 15.31 -4.02
N ALA A 36 0.93 16.19 -3.82
CA ALA A 36 0.69 16.87 -2.55
C ALA A 36 -0.71 16.52 -2.01
N TYR A 37 -0.78 16.07 -0.76
CA TYR A 37 -2.03 15.77 -0.06
C TYR A 37 -2.16 16.64 1.17
N GLY A 38 -3.24 17.41 1.26
CA GLY A 38 -3.44 18.39 2.34
C GLY A 38 -2.30 19.43 2.44
N GLY A 39 -1.71 19.81 1.30
CA GLY A 39 -0.58 20.75 1.23
C GLY A 39 0.78 20.16 1.64
N ARG A 40 0.87 18.85 1.87
CA ARG A 40 2.11 18.18 2.27
C ARG A 40 2.56 17.18 1.20
N PRO A 41 3.88 16.99 1.00
CA PRO A 41 4.39 16.07 0.00
C PRO A 41 3.96 14.63 0.31
N THR A 42 3.55 13.91 -0.71
CA THR A 42 3.25 12.49 -0.64
C THR A 42 3.93 11.75 -1.78
N ARG A 43 4.04 10.44 -1.60
CA ARG A 43 4.66 9.56 -2.59
C ARG A 43 3.78 8.35 -2.76
N ALA A 44 3.62 7.91 -4.00
CA ALA A 44 2.87 6.72 -4.31
C ALA A 44 3.64 5.85 -5.29
N VAL A 45 3.54 4.55 -5.08
CA VAL A 45 4.05 3.53 -5.98
C VAL A 45 2.87 2.67 -6.39
N TYR A 46 2.69 2.48 -7.70
CA TYR A 46 1.60 1.72 -8.28
C TYR A 46 2.14 0.40 -8.83
N CYS A 47 1.57 -0.68 -8.36
CA CYS A 47 1.78 -2.03 -8.84
C CYS A 47 0.49 -2.55 -9.48
N ARG A 48 0.64 -3.50 -10.41
CA ARG A 48 -0.48 -4.14 -11.08
C ARG A 48 -0.24 -5.64 -11.14
N SER A 49 -1.20 -6.40 -10.63
CA SER A 49 -1.31 -7.84 -10.81
C SER A 49 -2.28 -8.18 -11.95
N ALA A 50 -2.57 -9.47 -12.12
CA ALA A 50 -3.51 -9.97 -13.12
C ALA A 50 -4.98 -9.62 -12.81
N ASP A 51 -5.30 -9.36 -11.55
CA ASP A 51 -6.66 -9.29 -10.99
C ASP A 51 -6.95 -8.04 -10.15
N TYR A 52 -5.91 -7.30 -9.70
CA TYR A 52 -6.07 -6.03 -8.99
C TYR A 52 -4.91 -5.05 -9.24
N LYS A 53 -5.08 -3.82 -8.77
CA LYS A 53 -4.02 -2.81 -8.63
C LYS A 53 -3.70 -2.59 -7.17
N LEU A 54 -2.43 -2.41 -6.87
CA LEU A 54 -1.93 -2.08 -5.54
C LEU A 54 -1.23 -0.73 -5.59
N GLN A 55 -1.53 0.12 -4.62
CA GLN A 55 -0.82 1.35 -4.38
C GLN A 55 -0.19 1.29 -2.99
N ILE A 56 1.10 1.59 -2.96
CA ILE A 56 1.89 1.73 -1.74
C ILE A 56 2.18 3.22 -1.64
N CYS A 57 1.56 3.89 -0.68
CA CYS A 57 1.68 5.33 -0.55
C CYS A 57 2.22 5.75 0.80
N TRP A 58 2.97 6.84 0.82
CA TRP A 58 3.41 7.51 2.03
C TRP A 58 2.89 8.93 2.04
N SER A 59 2.41 9.35 3.21
CA SER A 59 1.89 10.69 3.42
C SER A 59 2.56 11.33 4.61
N ALA A 60 3.17 12.50 4.42
CA ALA A 60 3.68 13.32 5.52
C ALA A 60 2.56 13.80 6.47
N ARG A 61 1.30 13.76 6.02
CA ARG A 61 0.13 14.13 6.84
C ARG A 61 -0.28 12.99 7.78
N GLU A 62 -0.33 11.77 7.25
CA GLU A 62 -0.73 10.58 8.01
C GLU A 62 0.46 9.94 8.75
N GLY A 63 1.69 10.35 8.42
CA GLY A 63 2.92 9.92 9.11
C GLY A 63 3.31 8.46 8.82
N GLY A 64 2.66 7.81 7.85
CA GLY A 64 2.77 6.38 7.62
C GLY A 64 2.79 5.98 6.16
N ILE A 65 3.00 4.68 5.96
CA ILE A 65 2.84 4.02 4.66
C ILE A 65 1.51 3.28 4.70
N ASP A 66 0.68 3.50 3.70
CA ASP A 66 -0.61 2.85 3.52
C ASP A 66 -0.61 1.98 2.27
N PHE A 67 -1.34 0.87 2.35
CA PHE A 67 -1.64 -0.02 1.24
C PHE A 67 -3.07 0.21 0.79
N MET A 68 -3.23 0.50 -0.49
CA MET A 68 -4.52 0.74 -1.13
C MET A 68 -4.67 -0.25 -2.28
N LEU A 69 -5.87 -0.81 -2.44
CA LEU A 69 -6.18 -1.66 -3.58
C LEU A 69 -7.31 -1.08 -4.41
N ALA A 70 -7.27 -1.35 -5.71
CA ALA A 70 -8.32 -1.00 -6.64
C ALA A 70 -8.55 -2.09 -7.70
N PRO A 71 -9.74 -2.11 -8.32
CA PRO A 71 -10.00 -2.87 -9.54
C PRO A 71 -9.06 -2.50 -10.71
N LEU A 72 -8.95 -3.37 -11.71
CA LEU A 72 -8.02 -3.17 -12.85
C LEU A 72 -8.37 -2.00 -13.77
N ASP A 73 -9.64 -1.62 -13.81
CA ASP A 73 -10.23 -0.53 -14.58
C ASP A 73 -10.13 0.83 -13.86
N ALA A 74 -9.87 0.84 -12.55
CA ALA A 74 -9.67 2.05 -11.77
C ALA A 74 -8.52 2.90 -12.33
N THR A 75 -8.66 4.22 -12.38
CA THR A 75 -7.58 5.11 -12.79
C THR A 75 -6.42 5.07 -11.78
N ASN A 76 -5.17 5.22 -12.22
CA ASN A 76 -4.01 5.32 -11.32
C ASN A 76 -3.97 6.72 -10.65
N THR A 77 -4.91 6.98 -9.74
CA THR A 77 -5.00 8.20 -8.94
C THR A 77 -4.51 7.96 -7.52
N PHE A 78 -4.23 9.04 -6.78
CA PHE A 78 -3.81 8.94 -5.39
C PHE A 78 -4.98 8.52 -4.50
N GLY A 79 -4.94 7.30 -3.95
CA GLY A 79 -6.07 6.66 -3.30
C GLY A 79 -6.56 7.35 -2.02
N LEU A 80 -5.67 8.06 -1.30
CA LEU A 80 -6.05 8.81 -0.09
C LEU A 80 -6.85 10.08 -0.39
N THR A 81 -6.96 10.49 -1.65
CA THR A 81 -7.91 11.55 -2.02
C THR A 81 -9.32 10.96 -2.08
N GLY A 82 -10.29 11.59 -1.41
CA GLY A 82 -11.68 11.10 -1.33
C GLY A 82 -12.45 11.01 -2.66
N SER A 83 -11.79 11.32 -3.78
CA SER A 83 -12.27 11.21 -5.15
C SER A 83 -11.65 10.00 -5.89
N SER A 84 -11.13 9.01 -5.17
CA SER A 84 -10.42 7.90 -5.79
C SER A 84 -11.40 6.92 -6.46
N ASP A 85 -11.17 6.63 -7.75
CA ASP A 85 -11.97 5.75 -8.62
C ASP A 85 -11.94 4.27 -8.19
N GLY A 86 -12.31 3.96 -6.94
CA GLY A 86 -12.37 2.60 -6.40
C GLY A 86 -11.15 2.15 -5.58
N TRP A 87 -10.19 3.04 -5.31
CA TRP A 87 -9.11 2.76 -4.37
C TRP A 87 -9.65 2.67 -2.94
N ARG A 88 -9.35 1.58 -2.25
CA ARG A 88 -9.78 1.31 -0.88
C ARG A 88 -8.59 0.84 -0.04
N HIS A 89 -8.54 1.25 1.23
CA HIS A 89 -7.51 0.79 2.15
C HIS A 89 -7.55 -0.73 2.28
N LEU A 90 -6.39 -1.38 2.28
CA LEU A 90 -6.23 -2.82 2.50
C LEU A 90 -6.98 -3.26 3.76
N LEU A 91 -6.75 -2.57 4.88
CA LEU A 91 -7.38 -2.88 6.17
C LEU A 91 -8.88 -2.58 6.21
N ALA A 92 -9.41 -1.75 5.29
CA ALA A 92 -10.85 -1.55 5.17
C ALA A 92 -11.53 -2.69 4.38
N LEU A 93 -10.76 -3.46 3.62
CA LEU A 93 -11.24 -4.57 2.78
C LEU A 93 -11.07 -5.93 3.46
N SER A 94 -10.19 -6.03 4.45
CA SER A 94 -9.97 -7.24 5.25
C SER A 94 -10.66 -7.11 6.61
N ARG A 95 -11.32 -8.19 7.06
CA ARG A 95 -11.95 -8.29 8.38
C ARG A 95 -11.14 -9.14 9.34
N SER A 96 -10.09 -9.79 8.83
CA SER A 96 -9.17 -10.58 9.62
C SER A 96 -8.47 -9.68 10.63
N ASP A 97 -8.41 -10.13 11.87
CA ASP A 97 -7.47 -9.57 12.85
C ASP A 97 -6.08 -10.11 12.50
N ASP A 98 -5.08 -9.24 12.49
CA ASP A 98 -3.72 -9.61 12.14
C ASP A 98 -2.89 -9.98 13.38
N ASP A 99 -3.34 -9.60 14.58
CA ASP A 99 -2.56 -9.67 15.84
C ASP A 99 -1.14 -9.08 15.70
N LEU A 100 -0.87 -8.29 14.65
CA LEU A 100 0.44 -7.74 14.32
C LEU A 100 0.65 -6.45 15.10
N GLN A 101 1.52 -6.51 16.10
CA GLN A 101 1.90 -5.32 16.82
C GLN A 101 2.76 -4.40 15.94
N PRO A 102 2.38 -3.11 15.79
CA PRO A 102 3.22 -2.16 15.08
C PRO A 102 4.56 -2.02 15.82
N PRO A 103 5.68 -1.95 15.09
CA PRO A 103 7.00 -1.73 15.68
C PRO A 103 7.05 -0.43 16.50
N PRO A 104 7.98 -0.34 17.46
CA PRO A 104 8.30 0.91 18.14
C PRO A 104 8.59 2.05 17.15
N VAL A 105 8.25 3.28 17.53
CA VAL A 105 8.45 4.47 16.69
C VAL A 105 9.92 4.68 16.31
N ASP A 106 10.84 4.25 17.17
CA ASP A 106 12.29 4.33 17.00
C ASP A 106 12.92 3.07 16.38
N ALA A 107 12.12 2.07 16.00
CA ALA A 107 12.60 0.89 15.30
C ALA A 107 13.26 1.25 13.97
N ASP A 108 14.20 0.42 13.53
CA ASP A 108 14.88 0.60 12.26
C ASP A 108 13.96 0.36 11.05
N GLU A 109 14.43 0.83 9.89
CA GLU A 109 13.69 0.71 8.64
C GLU A 109 13.40 -0.75 8.26
N GLU A 110 14.30 -1.68 8.56
CA GLU A 110 14.14 -3.10 8.22
C GLU A 110 13.02 -3.76 9.02
N THR A 111 12.95 -3.49 10.33
CA THR A 111 11.88 -3.94 11.23
C THR A 111 10.53 -3.43 10.73
N TRP A 112 10.49 -2.15 10.40
CA TRP A 112 9.30 -1.50 9.87
C TRP A 112 8.85 -2.04 8.51
N TRP A 113 9.77 -2.39 7.61
CA TRP A 113 9.43 -3.05 6.35
C TRP A 113 9.01 -4.50 6.56
N THR A 114 9.61 -5.21 7.51
CA THR A 114 9.24 -6.59 7.86
C THR A 114 7.81 -6.65 8.36
N TRP A 115 7.43 -5.77 9.29
CA TRP A 115 6.05 -5.66 9.74
C TRP A 115 5.08 -5.31 8.60
N ARG A 116 5.45 -4.36 7.72
CA ARG A 116 4.62 -3.98 6.56
C ARG A 116 4.41 -5.12 5.56
N LYS A 117 5.42 -5.95 5.35
CA LYS A 117 5.31 -7.17 4.53
C LYS A 117 4.32 -8.14 5.14
N ALA A 118 4.46 -8.41 6.44
CA ALA A 118 3.56 -9.30 7.16
C ALA A 118 2.12 -8.79 7.07
N LEU A 119 1.90 -7.50 7.35
CA LEU A 119 0.59 -6.86 7.22
C LEU A 119 0.00 -7.04 5.83
N LEU A 120 0.76 -6.72 4.77
CA LEU A 120 0.27 -6.89 3.41
C LEU A 120 -0.09 -8.35 3.11
N LEU A 121 0.79 -9.29 3.42
CA LEU A 121 0.57 -10.72 3.16
C LEU A 121 -0.62 -11.30 3.92
N THR A 122 -0.83 -10.88 5.17
CA THR A 122 -1.95 -11.34 5.98
C THR A 122 -3.30 -10.94 5.36
N HIS A 123 -3.40 -9.73 4.81
CA HIS A 123 -4.69 -9.18 4.37
C HIS A 123 -4.94 -9.25 2.87
N ILE A 124 -3.92 -9.45 2.03
CA ILE A 124 -4.02 -9.25 0.58
C ILE A 124 -5.07 -10.15 -0.07
N ASP A 125 -5.18 -11.41 0.35
CA ASP A 125 -6.13 -12.36 -0.22
C ASP A 125 -7.58 -12.01 0.11
N GLU A 126 -7.87 -11.65 1.36
CA GLU A 126 -9.22 -11.24 1.76
C GLU A 126 -9.59 -9.91 1.10
N ALA A 127 -8.67 -8.96 1.08
CA ALA A 127 -8.89 -7.66 0.48
C ALA A 127 -9.17 -7.78 -1.02
N ARG A 128 -8.42 -8.64 -1.73
CA ARG A 128 -8.68 -8.99 -3.13
C ARG A 128 -10.08 -9.59 -3.29
N GLY A 129 -10.46 -10.54 -2.45
CA GLY A 129 -11.78 -11.16 -2.46
C GLY A 129 -12.93 -10.15 -2.26
N ALA A 130 -12.70 -9.10 -1.48
CA ALA A 130 -13.66 -8.02 -1.25
C ALA A 130 -13.72 -6.96 -2.37
N LEU A 131 -12.68 -6.86 -3.21
CA LEU A 131 -12.66 -5.98 -4.39
C LEU A 131 -13.45 -6.54 -5.55
N LEU A 132 -13.34 -7.85 -5.78
CA LEU A 132 -14.03 -8.52 -6.87
C LEU A 132 -15.54 -8.46 -6.61
N PRO A 133 -16.36 -8.15 -7.63
CA PRO A 133 -17.80 -8.19 -7.46
C PRO A 133 -18.18 -9.60 -7.00
N LYS A 134 -18.80 -9.70 -5.81
CA LYS A 134 -19.44 -10.94 -5.38
C LYS A 134 -20.51 -11.23 -6.43
N ASN A 135 -20.24 -12.15 -7.35
CA ASN A 135 -21.29 -12.72 -8.17
C ASN A 135 -22.34 -13.26 -7.21
N ARG A 136 -23.43 -12.52 -7.04
CA ARG A 136 -24.67 -13.00 -6.47
C ARG A 136 -25.15 -14.09 -7.43
N ARG A 137 -24.83 -15.35 -7.13
CA ARG A 137 -25.59 -16.48 -7.62
C ARG A 137 -26.85 -16.60 -6.77
#